data_AF-A0A9D4EF57-F1
#
_entry.id   AF-A0A9D4EF57-F1
#
_cell.length_a   1.000
_cell.length_b   1.000
_cell.length_c   1.000
_cell.angle_alpha   90.00
_cell.angle_beta   90.00
_cell.angle_gamma   90.00
#
_symmetry.space_group_name_H-M   'P 1'
#
loop_
_entity.id
_entity.type
_entity.pdbx_description
1 polymer ?
#
loop_
_entity_poly.entity_id
_entity_poly.type
_entity_poly.pdbx_seq_one_letter_code
_entity_poly.pdbx_strand_id
1 'polypeptide(L)'
;MSERPSKRRRVELSLEDKIKLIKESEMFPKLTLKILSEKDGVGKSTIGDIVRKKSAYISHWENNSSPNKSWFNNEMKYRNINKLV
;
A
#
# COMPACT_ATOMS: atom_id res chain seq x y z
N MET A 1 14.18 -29.87 27.04
CA MET A 1 13.90 -28.42 27.11
C MET A 1 13.51 -27.96 25.72
N SER A 2 12.31 -27.41 25.54
CA SER A 2 11.89 -26.90 24.22
C SER A 2 12.59 -25.58 23.92
N GLU A 3 13.30 -25.52 22.79
CA GLU A 3 13.95 -24.30 22.31
C GLU A 3 12.89 -23.20 22.14
N ARG A 4 13.19 -22.00 22.65
CA ARG A 4 12.30 -20.85 22.47
C ARG A 4 12.29 -20.51 20.98
N PRO A 5 11.11 -20.35 20.35
CA PRO A 5 11.05 -19.94 18.95
C PRO A 5 11.79 -18.61 18.80
N SER A 6 12.69 -18.54 17.81
CA SER A 6 13.43 -17.33 17.50
C SER A 6 12.47 -16.16 17.27
N LYS A 7 12.83 -14.96 17.74
CA LYS A 7 12.01 -13.75 17.55
C LYS A 7 11.75 -13.57 16.06
N ARG A 8 10.47 -13.60 15.65
CA ARG A 8 10.06 -13.32 14.27
C ARG A 8 10.57 -11.94 13.88
N ARG A 9 11.38 -11.87 12.82
CA ARG A 9 11.83 -10.59 12.28
C ARG A 9 10.65 -9.89 11.62
N ARG A 10 10.56 -8.58 11.83
CA ARG A 10 9.54 -7.75 11.16
C ARG A 10 9.94 -7.66 9.69
N VAL A 11 9.10 -8.21 8.81
CA VAL A 11 9.25 -8.04 7.37
C VAL A 11 8.47 -6.79 6.97
N GLU A 12 9.17 -5.79 6.46
CA GLU A 12 8.55 -4.60 5.89
C GLU A 12 8.37 -4.80 4.39
N LEU A 13 7.11 -4.75 3.93
CA LEU A 13 6.78 -4.77 2.50
C LEU A 13 6.83 -3.35 1.95
N SER A 14 7.43 -3.20 0.77
CA SER A 14 7.40 -1.94 0.01
C SER A 14 5.97 -1.59 -0.42
N LEU A 15 5.75 -0.34 -0.85
CA LEU A 15 4.44 0.05 -1.39
C LEU A 15 4.09 -0.75 -2.65
N GLU A 16 5.09 -1.00 -3.50
CA GLU A 16 4.92 -1.75 -4.75
C GLU A 16 4.53 -3.20 -4.48
N ASP A 17 5.19 -3.87 -3.53
CA ASP A 17 4.85 -5.24 -3.14
C ASP A 17 3.43 -5.35 -2.57
N LYS A 18 3.00 -4.35 -1.78
CA LYS A 18 1.62 -4.29 -1.27
C LYS A 18 0.60 -4.16 -2.40
N ILE A 19 0.87 -3.33 -3.41
CA ILE A 19 0.00 -3.17 -4.57
C ILE A 19 -0.05 -4.45 -5.41
N LYS A 20 1.10 -5.10 -5.62
CA LYS A 20 1.16 -6.39 -6.31
C LYS A 20 0.33 -7.45 -5.59
N LEU A 21 0.45 -7.54 -4.27
CA LEU A 21 -0.33 -8.45 -3.44
C LEU A 21 -1.84 -8.18 -3.56
N ILE A 22 -2.25 -6.90 -3.56
CA ILE A 22 -3.65 -6.51 -3.74
C ILE A 22 -4.16 -6.99 -5.10
N LYS A 23 -3.40 -6.73 -6.18
CA LYS A 23 -3.76 -7.20 -7.53
C LYS A 23 -3.89 -8.72 -7.58
N GLU A 24 -2.94 -9.47 -7.03
CA GLU A 24 -3.00 -10.94 -6.97
C GLU A 24 -4.21 -11.44 -6.17
N SER A 25 -4.59 -10.74 -5.09
CA SER A 25 -5.76 -11.10 -4.28
C SER A 25 -7.11 -10.88 -4.98
N GLU A 26 -7.14 -10.03 -6.00
CA GLU A 26 -8.34 -9.71 -6.79
C GLU A 26 -8.40 -10.49 -8.11
N MET A 27 -7.31 -11.12 -8.55
CA MET A 27 -7.28 -11.98 -9.73
C MET A 27 -8.13 -13.24 -9.55
N PHE A 28 -8.67 -13.74 -10.66
CA PHE A 28 -9.36 -15.02 -10.72
C PHE A 28 -8.45 -16.12 -11.28
N PRO A 29 -8.39 -17.31 -10.64
CA PRO A 29 -9.11 -17.71 -9.43
C PRO A 29 -8.57 -17.01 -8.18
N LYS A 30 -9.48 -16.69 -7.24
CA LYS A 30 -9.15 -15.93 -6.03
C LYS A 30 -8.18 -16.71 -5.15
N LEU A 31 -6.97 -16.20 -5.00
CA LEU A 31 -5.95 -16.79 -4.14
C LEU A 31 -6.37 -16.69 -2.67
N THR A 32 -6.19 -17.78 -1.92
CA THR A 32 -6.42 -17.75 -0.47
C THR A 32 -5.31 -16.99 0.24
N LEU A 33 -5.62 -16.39 1.38
CA LEU A 33 -4.63 -15.68 2.22
C LEU A 33 -3.46 -16.57 2.63
N LYS A 34 -3.65 -17.90 2.70
CA LYS A 34 -2.59 -18.86 3.00
C LYS A 34 -1.56 -18.91 1.86
N ILE A 35 -2.02 -18.99 0.62
CA ILE A 35 -1.14 -19.06 -0.55
C ILE A 35 -0.35 -17.76 -0.71
N LEU A 36 -1.00 -16.61 -0.53
CA LEU A 36 -0.33 -15.30 -0.54
C LEU A 36 0.73 -15.20 0.58
N SER A 37 0.40 -15.73 1.78
CA SER A 37 1.32 -15.78 2.92
C SER A 37 2.58 -16.59 2.65
N GLU A 38 2.43 -17.74 1.99
CA GLU A 38 3.53 -18.62 1.63
C GLU A 38 4.38 -18.02 0.50
N LYS A 39 3.75 -17.36 -0.49
CA LYS A 39 4.45 -16.70 -1.60
C LYS A 39 5.30 -15.52 -1.15
N ASP A 40 4.73 -14.62 -0.37
CA ASP A 40 5.40 -13.37 0.03
C ASP A 40 6.21 -13.51 1.33
N GLY A 41 6.18 -14.68 1.98
CA GLY A 41 6.84 -14.91 3.27
C GLY A 41 6.29 -14.04 4.41
N VAL A 42 5.09 -13.49 4.24
CA VAL A 42 4.47 -12.52 5.14
C VAL A 42 3.32 -13.19 5.88
N GLY A 43 3.15 -12.85 7.17
CA GLY A 43 2.08 -13.44 7.97
C GLY A 43 0.68 -13.14 7.44
N LYS A 44 -0.23 -14.12 7.54
CA LYS A 44 -1.64 -14.01 7.11
C LYS A 44 -2.34 -12.74 7.64
N SER A 45 -2.07 -12.35 8.88
CA SER A 45 -2.65 -11.16 9.50
C SER A 45 -2.25 -9.89 8.76
N THR A 46 -0.97 -9.77 8.42
CA THR A 46 -0.43 -8.62 7.67
C THR A 46 -1.03 -8.55 6.27
N ILE A 47 -1.16 -9.69 5.59
CA ILE A 47 -1.80 -9.77 4.27
C ILE A 47 -3.27 -9.37 4.38
N GLY A 48 -3.99 -9.87 5.38
CA GLY A 48 -5.37 -9.47 5.64
C GLY A 48 -5.51 -7.96 5.90
N ASP A 49 -4.59 -7.36 6.65
CA ASP A 49 -4.55 -5.90 6.86
C ASP A 49 -4.28 -5.14 5.55
N ILE A 50 -3.37 -5.63 4.71
CA ILE A 50 -3.04 -5.03 3.41
C ILE A 50 -4.25 -5.03 2.49
N VAL A 51 -4.88 -6.20 2.33
CA VAL A 51 -6.08 -6.35 1.47
C VAL A 51 -7.24 -5.51 2.01
N ARG A 52 -7.42 -5.41 3.33
CA ARG A 52 -8.47 -4.55 3.94
C ARG A 52 -8.22 -3.07 3.65
N LYS A 53 -6.97 -2.63 3.70
CA LYS A 53 -6.55 -1.23 3.47
C LYS A 53 -6.23 -0.95 1.99
N LYS A 54 -6.68 -1.81 1.06
CA LYS A 54 -6.31 -1.72 -0.36
C LYS A 54 -6.56 -0.35 -1.00
N SER A 55 -7.69 0.28 -0.69
CA SER A 55 -8.06 1.60 -1.23
C SER A 55 -7.03 2.66 -0.86
N ALA A 56 -6.60 2.69 0.42
CA ALA A 56 -5.59 3.63 0.89
C ALA A 56 -4.24 3.42 0.20
N TYR A 57 -3.82 2.18 -0.01
CA TYR A 57 -2.56 1.88 -0.71
C TYR A 57 -2.61 2.27 -2.18
N ILE A 58 -3.71 1.98 -2.88
CA ILE A 58 -3.90 2.36 -4.29
C ILE A 58 -3.86 3.88 -4.42
N SER A 59 -4.60 4.61 -3.60
CA SER A 59 -4.57 6.08 -3.60
C SER A 59 -3.18 6.64 -3.27
N HIS A 60 -2.43 6.02 -2.35
CA HIS A 60 -1.06 6.44 -2.06
C HIS A 60 -0.12 6.20 -3.24
N TRP A 61 -0.27 5.07 -3.95
CA TRP A 61 0.51 4.75 -5.15
C TRP A 61 0.19 5.69 -6.32
N GLU A 62 -1.08 6.00 -6.55
CA GLU A 62 -1.50 6.97 -7.57
C GLU A 62 -0.99 8.39 -7.29
N ASN A 63 -1.04 8.83 -6.02
CA ASN A 63 -0.55 10.15 -5.64
C ASN A 63 0.98 10.26 -5.73
N ASN A 64 1.73 9.21 -5.41
CA ASN A 64 3.18 9.17 -5.61
C ASN A 64 3.58 9.14 -7.10
N SER A 65 2.71 8.59 -7.97
CA SER A 65 2.95 8.54 -9.42
C SER A 65 2.65 9.86 -10.14
N SER A 66 2.00 10.81 -9.46
CA SER A 66 1.68 12.15 -10.00
C SER A 66 2.51 13.22 -9.29
N PRO A 67 3.69 13.60 -9.81
CA PRO A 67 4.47 14.70 -9.24
C PRO A 67 3.74 16.06 -9.25
N ASN A 68 2.62 16.19 -9.98
CA ASN A 68 1.98 17.47 -10.28
C ASN A 68 0.71 17.81 -9.47
N LYS A 69 0.18 16.92 -8.61
CA LYS A 69 -1.04 17.26 -7.83
C LYS A 69 -0.76 18.16 -6.61
N SER A 70 0.46 18.14 -6.07
CA SER A 70 0.86 19.05 -4.99
C SER A 70 0.93 20.51 -5.45
N TRP A 71 1.34 20.76 -6.70
CA TRP A 71 1.44 22.11 -7.25
C TRP A 71 0.08 22.73 -7.56
N PHE A 72 -0.87 21.96 -8.11
CA PHE A 72 -2.19 22.47 -8.47
C PHE A 72 -3.00 22.99 -7.27
N ASN A 73 -2.86 22.36 -6.10
CA ASN A 73 -3.57 22.79 -4.89
C ASN A 73 -2.98 24.07 -4.29
N ASN A 74 -1.68 24.34 -4.50
CA ASN A 74 -1.06 25.59 -4.05
C ASN A 74 -1.33 26.76 -5.01
N GLU A 75 -1.36 26.54 -6.34
CA GLU A 75 -1.70 27.61 -7.31
C GLU A 75 -3.12 28.14 -7.13
N MET A 76 -4.10 27.30 -6.78
CA MET A 76 -5.47 27.77 -6.50
C MET A 76 -5.57 28.63 -5.23
N LYS A 77 -4.66 28.44 -4.26
CA LYS A 77 -4.66 29.19 -3.00
C LYS A 77 -4.21 30.65 -3.20
N TYR A 78 -3.35 30.91 -4.19
CA TYR A 78 -2.80 32.25 -4.46
C TYR A 78 -3.32 32.89 -5.76
N ARG A 79 -4.11 32.19 -6.59
CA ARG A 79 -4.74 32.78 -7.80
C ARG A 79 -5.66 33.97 -7.54
N ASN A 80 -6.19 34.11 -6.32
CA ASN A 80 -7.06 35.23 -5.93
C ASN A 80 -6.30 36.46 -5.40
N ILE A 81 -4.97 36.40 -5.23
CA ILE A 81 -4.19 37.55 -4.76
C ILE A 81 -3.72 38.42 -5.95
N ASN A 82 -3.55 37.83 -7.14
CA ASN A 82 -3.11 38.55 -8.34
C ASN A 82 -4.26 39.14 -9.20
N LYS A 83 -5.49 39.25 -8.66
CA LYS A 83 -6.62 39.93 -9.32
C LYS A 83 -7.00 41.28 -8.69
N LEU A 84 -6.19 41.77 -7.75
CA LEU A 84 -6.32 43.11 -7.16
C LEU A 84 -5.10 43.95 -7.54
N VAL A 85 -4.92 44.21 -8.85
CA VAL A 85 -4.12 45.31 -9.40
C VAL A 85 -4.95 45.99 -10.48
#